data_AF-A0A1U7J6S3-F1
#
_entry.id   AF-A0A1U7J6S3-F1
#
_cell.length_a   1.000
_cell.length_b   1.000
_cell.length_c   1.000
_cell.angle_alpha   90.00
_cell.angle_beta   90.00
_cell.angle_gamma   90.00
#
_symmetry.space_group_name_H-M   'P 1'
#
loop_
_entity.id
_entity.type
_entity.pdbx_description
1 polymer ?
#
loop_
_entity_poly.entity_id
_entity_poly.type
_entity_poly.pdbx_seq_one_letter_code
_entity_poly.pdbx_strand_id
1 'polypeptide(L)'
;MAVSVDRILRWKQTGAPAQPITVLTAWDVMSGQIVDQAGADIVLVGDSLAMVALGYDTTLPLTTEDMVICAKAVRRGVKNALLVVDLPFLSYQTSVEDAIRAAGQMLKIGAQAVKLEGGHDEVVETVRRLVQWGIPVMGHVGLTPQSVNQLGGFRKQGKTPEEGDRILAEAKALEQAGAFCVVLEHIPAELARNITKALSIPTIGIGAGVHCDGQVLVTADVLGLSAWQPPFAKVYANLRQQAVEAAQQFCEEVRSGQYPA
;
A
#
# COMPACT_ATOMS: atom_id res chain seq x y z
N MET A 1 8.74 18.93 -8.89
CA MET A 1 8.65 19.05 -7.42
C MET A 1 8.19 17.71 -6.87
N ALA A 2 8.82 17.22 -5.80
CA ALA A 2 8.43 15.98 -5.13
C ALA A 2 6.97 16.07 -4.62
N VAL A 3 6.29 14.93 -4.56
CA VAL A 3 4.92 14.82 -4.06
C VAL A 3 4.94 14.89 -2.52
N SER A 4 4.01 15.66 -1.95
CA SER A 4 3.88 15.87 -0.51
C SER A 4 2.46 15.53 -0.05
N VAL A 5 2.28 15.31 1.26
CA VAL A 5 0.96 15.08 1.87
C VAL A 5 -0.02 16.22 1.57
N ASP A 6 0.42 17.48 1.68
CA ASP A 6 -0.39 18.65 1.32
C ASP A 6 -0.81 18.63 -0.16
N ARG A 7 0.08 18.19 -1.07
CA ARG A 7 -0.25 18.06 -2.49
C ARG A 7 -1.31 16.99 -2.74
N ILE A 8 -1.20 15.83 -2.08
CA ILE A 8 -2.20 14.75 -2.13
C ILE A 8 -3.58 15.26 -1.68
N LEU A 9 -3.64 15.99 -0.56
CA LEU A 9 -4.89 16.56 -0.04
C LEU A 9 -5.53 17.56 -1.02
N ARG A 10 -4.72 18.47 -1.59
CA ARG A 10 -5.20 19.50 -2.52
C ARG A 10 -5.79 18.93 -3.80
N TRP A 11 -5.30 17.79 -4.28
CA TRP A 11 -5.83 17.16 -5.48
C TRP A 11 -7.30 16.75 -5.36
N LYS A 12 -7.77 16.37 -4.16
CA LYS A 12 -9.21 16.18 -3.92
C LYS A 12 -9.96 17.49 -3.73
N GLN A 13 -9.42 18.39 -2.90
CA GLN A 13 -10.10 19.64 -2.50
C GLN A 13 -10.37 20.59 -3.67
N THR A 14 -9.57 20.53 -4.73
CA THR A 14 -9.74 21.37 -5.92
C THR A 14 -10.82 20.86 -6.90
N GLY A 15 -11.48 19.73 -6.61
CA GLY A 15 -12.52 19.11 -7.43
C GLY A 15 -11.99 18.03 -8.40
N ALA A 16 -12.70 16.92 -8.56
CA ALA A 16 -12.23 15.73 -9.30
C ALA A 16 -12.22 15.89 -10.85
N PRO A 17 -11.22 15.36 -11.59
CA PRO A 17 -9.81 15.26 -11.23
C PRO A 17 -8.97 16.23 -12.07
N ALA A 18 -8.11 17.02 -11.42
CA ALA A 18 -6.93 17.52 -12.12
C ALA A 18 -5.99 16.35 -12.50
N GLN A 19 -5.98 15.26 -11.70
CA GLN A 19 -5.31 13.98 -11.97
C GLN A 19 -5.68 12.94 -10.88
N PRO A 20 -6.12 11.70 -11.19
CA PRO A 20 -6.29 10.64 -10.17
C PRO A 20 -4.96 10.26 -9.50
N ILE A 21 -4.97 9.99 -8.19
CA ILE A 21 -3.76 9.62 -7.44
C ILE A 21 -3.33 8.20 -7.81
N THR A 22 -2.07 8.04 -8.19
CA THR A 22 -1.46 6.75 -8.52
C THR A 22 -0.55 6.27 -7.40
N VAL A 23 -0.78 5.04 -6.94
CA VAL A 23 0.03 4.41 -5.90
C VAL A 23 0.54 3.06 -6.39
N LEU A 24 1.83 2.82 -6.25
CA LEU A 24 2.47 1.54 -6.58
C LEU A 24 3.34 1.08 -5.43
N THR A 25 3.36 -0.23 -5.17
CA THR A 25 4.21 -0.78 -4.10
C THR A 25 5.67 -0.92 -4.53
N ALA A 26 6.60 -0.94 -3.58
CA ALA A 26 8.00 -1.27 -3.84
C ALA A 26 8.60 -1.99 -2.62
N TRP A 27 9.60 -2.85 -2.86
CA TRP A 27 10.22 -3.69 -1.83
C TRP A 27 11.75 -3.61 -1.82
N ASP A 28 12.36 -3.07 -2.87
CA ASP A 28 13.81 -2.91 -3.00
C ASP A 28 14.17 -1.64 -3.79
N VAL A 29 15.47 -1.44 -4.04
CA VAL A 29 15.96 -0.27 -4.79
C VAL A 29 15.50 -0.27 -6.25
N MET A 30 15.41 -1.44 -6.89
CA MET A 30 15.10 -1.57 -8.33
C MET A 30 13.62 -1.28 -8.57
N SER A 31 12.74 -1.95 -7.82
CA SER A 31 11.30 -1.68 -7.83
C SER A 31 11.02 -0.21 -7.51
N GLY A 32 11.68 0.36 -6.48
CA GLY A 32 11.57 1.77 -6.13
C GLY A 32 11.96 2.72 -7.28
N GLN A 33 13.04 2.43 -8.01
CA GLN A 33 13.45 3.21 -9.19
C GLN A 33 12.42 3.10 -10.32
N ILE A 34 11.93 1.89 -10.61
CA ILE A 34 10.96 1.64 -11.67
C ILE A 34 9.68 2.46 -11.44
N VAL A 35 9.11 2.37 -10.23
CA VAL A 35 7.83 3.04 -9.95
C VAL A 35 7.97 4.57 -9.84
N ASP A 36 9.10 5.08 -9.35
CA ASP A 36 9.37 6.53 -9.31
C ASP A 36 9.56 7.10 -10.72
N GLN A 37 10.28 6.38 -11.60
CA GLN A 37 10.45 6.77 -13.00
C GLN A 37 9.15 6.66 -13.81
N ALA A 38 8.29 5.71 -13.47
CA ALA A 38 6.96 5.58 -14.07
C ALA A 38 6.01 6.74 -13.68
N GLY A 39 6.38 7.55 -12.68
CA GLY A 39 5.61 8.70 -12.26
C GLY A 39 4.53 8.39 -11.23
N ALA A 40 4.70 7.33 -10.42
CA ALA A 40 3.80 7.08 -9.29
C ALA A 40 3.78 8.28 -8.33
N ASP A 41 2.60 8.72 -7.90
CA ASP A 41 2.48 9.84 -6.97
C ASP A 41 2.89 9.43 -5.55
N ILE A 42 2.55 8.19 -5.18
CA ILE A 42 2.90 7.58 -3.90
C ILE A 42 3.60 6.24 -4.18
N VAL A 43 4.73 6.02 -3.52
CA VAL A 43 5.37 4.70 -3.44
C VAL A 43 5.13 4.13 -2.06
N LEU A 44 4.47 2.97 -2.02
CA LEU A 44 4.14 2.28 -0.79
C LEU A 44 5.10 1.11 -0.54
N VAL A 45 5.90 1.18 0.52
CA VAL A 45 6.58 0.00 1.06
C VAL A 45 5.57 -0.74 1.91
N GLY A 46 4.79 -1.59 1.25
CA GLY A 46 3.70 -2.31 1.87
C GLY A 46 4.13 -3.67 2.40
N ASP A 47 3.49 -4.13 3.48
CA ASP A 47 3.72 -5.45 4.06
C ASP A 47 3.37 -6.61 3.09
N SER A 48 2.65 -6.33 2.00
CA SER A 48 2.50 -7.20 0.83
C SER A 48 3.83 -7.79 0.31
N LEU A 49 4.98 -7.14 0.56
CA LEU A 49 6.30 -7.67 0.25
C LEU A 49 6.56 -9.04 0.91
N ALA A 50 5.91 -9.34 2.03
CA ALA A 50 5.98 -10.64 2.69
C ALA A 50 5.67 -11.77 1.70
N MET A 51 4.64 -11.57 0.89
CA MET A 51 4.11 -12.57 -0.02
C MET A 51 4.84 -12.51 -1.36
N VAL A 52 4.94 -11.31 -1.95
CA VAL A 52 5.46 -11.18 -3.33
C VAL A 52 6.99 -11.19 -3.43
N ALA A 53 7.70 -10.84 -2.35
CA ALA A 53 9.16 -10.79 -2.34
C ALA A 53 9.79 -11.84 -1.43
N LEU A 54 9.20 -12.14 -0.27
CA LEU A 54 9.75 -13.08 0.71
C LEU A 54 9.11 -14.48 0.66
N GLY A 55 8.00 -14.65 -0.07
CA GLY A 55 7.36 -15.95 -0.28
C GLY A 55 6.58 -16.48 0.93
N TYR A 56 6.18 -15.63 1.87
CA TYR A 56 5.26 -16.02 2.94
C TYR A 56 3.83 -16.18 2.42
N ASP A 57 3.03 -17.00 3.11
CA ASP A 57 1.61 -17.21 2.78
C ASP A 57 0.72 -16.02 3.16
N THR A 58 1.16 -15.19 4.11
CA THR A 58 0.43 -14.02 4.62
C THR A 58 1.41 -12.89 4.96
N THR A 59 0.90 -11.69 5.27
CA THR A 59 1.74 -10.55 5.70
C THR A 59 2.15 -10.61 7.19
N LEU A 60 1.50 -11.47 7.99
CA LEU A 60 1.70 -11.59 9.44
C LEU A 60 3.16 -11.85 9.88
N PRO A 61 3.99 -12.61 9.15
CA PRO A 61 5.36 -12.90 9.61
C PRO A 61 6.30 -11.70 9.59
N LEU A 62 5.95 -10.60 8.91
CA LEU A 62 6.86 -9.45 8.80
C LEU A 62 7.08 -8.75 10.12
N THR A 63 8.34 -8.51 10.42
CA THR A 63 8.79 -7.72 11.56
C THR A 63 8.99 -6.25 11.19
N THR A 64 9.12 -5.39 12.21
CA THR A 64 9.50 -3.98 11.99
C THR A 64 10.89 -3.88 11.37
N GLU A 65 11.81 -4.78 11.74
CA GLU A 65 13.17 -4.88 11.21
C GLU A 65 13.18 -5.18 9.71
N ASP A 66 12.34 -6.12 9.25
CA ASP A 66 12.19 -6.44 7.83
C ASP A 66 11.71 -5.23 7.04
N MET A 67 10.67 -4.54 7.56
CA MET A 67 10.14 -3.32 6.96
C MET A 67 11.20 -2.22 6.88
N VAL A 68 12.03 -2.05 7.92
CA VAL A 68 13.12 -1.08 7.93
C VAL A 68 14.16 -1.38 6.85
N ILE A 69 14.51 -2.65 6.63
CA ILE A 69 15.48 -3.05 5.60
C ILE A 69 14.94 -2.70 4.21
N CYS A 70 13.71 -3.13 3.90
CA CYS A 70 13.06 -2.86 2.62
C CYS A 70 12.86 -1.36 2.39
N ALA A 71 12.37 -0.62 3.38
CA ALA A 71 12.13 0.81 3.25
C ALA A 71 13.43 1.60 3.04
N LYS A 72 14.54 1.24 3.69
CA LYS A 72 15.87 1.81 3.40
C LYS A 72 16.30 1.57 1.96
N ALA A 73 16.04 0.38 1.40
CA ALA A 73 16.36 0.06 0.02
C ALA A 73 15.51 0.91 -0.96
N VAL A 74 14.20 0.94 -0.76
CA VAL A 74 13.26 1.70 -1.60
C VAL A 74 13.56 3.21 -1.55
N ARG A 75 13.85 3.77 -0.37
CA ARG A 75 14.21 5.20 -0.23
C ARG A 75 15.40 5.62 -1.09
N ARG A 76 16.35 4.71 -1.34
CA ARG A 76 17.50 5.00 -2.23
C ARG A 76 17.07 5.12 -3.70
N GLY A 77 16.02 4.40 -4.09
CA GLY A 77 15.46 4.39 -5.44
C GLY A 77 14.44 5.51 -5.72
N VAL A 78 13.67 5.92 -4.71
CA VAL A 78 12.60 6.93 -4.85
C VAL A 78 13.14 8.36 -4.73
N LYS A 79 12.82 9.23 -5.70
CA LYS A 79 13.27 10.64 -5.73
C LYS A 79 12.11 11.63 -5.73
N ASN A 80 11.01 11.31 -6.39
CA ASN A 80 9.91 12.23 -6.66
C ASN A 80 8.64 11.89 -5.89
N ALA A 81 8.30 10.60 -5.78
CA ALA A 81 7.07 10.15 -5.14
C ALA A 81 7.07 10.37 -3.62
N LEU A 82 5.87 10.48 -3.04
CA LEU A 82 5.69 10.43 -1.59
C LEU A 82 5.94 9.00 -1.11
N LEU A 83 6.94 8.78 -0.27
CA LEU A 83 7.24 7.46 0.30
C LEU A 83 6.38 7.20 1.54
N VAL A 84 5.49 6.21 1.46
CA VAL A 84 4.67 5.69 2.57
C VAL A 84 5.19 4.31 2.94
N VAL A 85 5.25 3.99 4.24
CA VAL A 85 5.68 2.67 4.74
C VAL A 85 4.62 2.09 5.65
N ASP A 86 4.28 0.82 5.46
CA ASP A 86 3.37 0.11 6.37
C ASP A 86 3.98 -0.07 7.76
N LEU A 87 3.13 0.02 8.78
CA LEU A 87 3.43 -0.57 10.07
C LEU A 87 2.97 -2.04 10.05
N PRO A 88 3.87 -3.03 10.21
CA PRO A 88 3.51 -4.43 10.13
C PRO A 88 2.66 -4.87 11.33
N PHE A 89 2.05 -6.06 11.23
CA PHE A 89 1.23 -6.63 12.30
C PHE A 89 1.94 -6.64 13.66
N LEU A 90 1.20 -6.29 14.72
CA LEU A 90 1.65 -6.10 16.10
C LEU A 90 2.72 -5.02 16.33
N SER A 91 3.10 -4.21 15.33
CA SER A 91 3.99 -3.06 15.56
C SER A 91 3.28 -1.82 16.09
N TYR A 92 1.94 -1.74 15.96
CA TYR A 92 1.13 -0.60 16.39
C TYR A 92 -0.09 -0.98 17.24
N GLN A 93 -0.52 -2.23 17.20
CA GLN A 93 -1.71 -2.71 17.90
C GLN A 93 -1.44 -2.97 19.39
N THR A 94 -0.18 -3.12 19.81
CA THR A 94 0.19 -3.44 21.20
C THR A 94 0.00 -2.25 22.13
N SER A 95 0.36 -1.04 21.68
CA SER A 95 0.16 0.21 22.39
C SER A 95 0.39 1.41 21.47
N VAL A 96 -0.17 2.57 21.83
CA VAL A 96 0.13 3.86 21.16
C VAL A 96 1.62 4.17 21.21
N GLU A 97 2.31 3.81 22.30
CA GLU A 97 3.74 4.08 22.46
C GLU A 97 4.58 3.27 21.47
N ASP A 98 4.24 2.00 21.26
CA ASP A 98 4.91 1.15 20.27
C ASP A 98 4.64 1.63 18.85
N ALA A 99 3.40 2.03 18.55
CA ALA A 99 3.06 2.64 17.27
C ALA A 99 3.90 3.88 16.97
N ILE A 100 4.09 4.76 17.97
CA ILE A 100 4.95 5.95 17.86
C ILE A 100 6.40 5.56 17.60
N ARG A 101 6.93 4.56 18.31
CA ARG A 101 8.31 4.07 18.12
C ARG A 101 8.50 3.50 16.72
N ALA A 102 7.59 2.63 16.27
CA ALA A 102 7.63 2.01 14.95
C ALA A 102 7.53 3.06 13.84
N ALA A 103 6.56 3.98 13.92
CA ALA A 103 6.43 5.07 12.96
C ALA A 103 7.66 5.99 12.94
N GLY A 104 8.18 6.34 14.11
CA GLY A 104 9.40 7.14 14.24
C GLY A 104 10.62 6.47 13.61
N GLN A 105 10.73 5.14 13.66
CA GLN A 105 11.78 4.39 12.96
C GLN A 105 11.63 4.52 11.44
N MET A 106 10.41 4.39 10.90
CA MET A 106 10.15 4.55 9.46
C MET A 106 10.45 5.96 8.96
N LEU A 107 10.10 7.00 9.72
CA LEU A 107 10.39 8.38 9.34
C LEU A 107 11.91 8.67 9.34
N LYS A 108 12.66 8.14 10.32
CA LYS A 108 14.12 8.31 10.40
C LYS A 108 14.87 7.71 9.22
N ILE A 109 14.28 6.75 8.51
CA ILE A 109 14.86 6.14 7.30
C ILE A 109 14.35 6.78 6.01
N GLY A 110 13.58 7.86 6.12
CA GLY A 110 13.15 8.68 4.99
C GLY A 110 11.73 8.39 4.47
N ALA A 111 10.93 7.59 5.18
CA ALA A 111 9.48 7.61 4.96
C ALA A 111 8.93 8.99 5.28
N GLN A 112 7.93 9.43 4.51
CA GLN A 112 7.27 10.72 4.71
C GLN A 112 5.90 10.55 5.40
N ALA A 113 5.41 9.32 5.46
CA ALA A 113 4.16 8.94 6.09
C ALA A 113 4.15 7.44 6.41
N VAL A 114 3.23 7.01 7.25
CA VAL A 114 3.01 5.58 7.57
C VAL A 114 1.59 5.14 7.20
N LYS A 115 1.39 3.84 6.93
CA LYS A 115 0.08 3.23 6.73
C LYS A 115 -0.22 2.24 7.87
N LEU A 116 -1.47 2.28 8.37
CA LEU A 116 -1.99 1.39 9.42
C LEU A 116 -3.34 0.82 8.98
N GLU A 117 -3.62 -0.42 9.38
CA GLU A 117 -4.88 -1.11 9.11
C GLU A 117 -5.87 -1.01 10.27
N GLY A 118 -7.16 -0.87 9.92
CA GLY A 118 -8.26 -0.83 10.88
C GLY A 118 -8.78 0.58 11.14
N GLY A 119 -10.04 0.66 11.57
CA GLY A 119 -10.69 1.91 11.97
C GLY A 119 -11.53 1.78 13.24
N HIS A 120 -11.28 0.74 14.04
CA HIS A 120 -11.83 0.61 15.39
C HIS A 120 -11.13 1.56 16.36
N ASP A 121 -11.73 1.78 17.53
CA ASP A 121 -11.40 2.88 18.45
C ASP A 121 -9.92 2.93 18.84
N GLU A 122 -9.27 1.80 19.09
CA GLU A 122 -7.86 1.73 19.48
C GLU A 122 -6.91 2.17 18.35
N VAL A 123 -7.20 1.78 17.10
CA VAL A 123 -6.42 2.23 15.94
C VAL A 123 -6.69 3.70 15.67
N VAL A 124 -7.94 4.16 15.80
CA VAL A 124 -8.31 5.58 15.64
C VAL A 124 -7.60 6.46 16.67
N GLU A 125 -7.49 6.03 17.93
CA GLU A 125 -6.69 6.72 18.94
C GLU A 125 -5.21 6.73 18.57
N THR A 126 -4.67 5.63 18.07
CA THR A 126 -3.29 5.55 17.59
C THR A 126 -3.03 6.55 16.47
N VAL A 127 -3.90 6.60 15.45
CA VAL A 127 -3.83 7.58 14.35
C VAL A 127 -3.84 9.00 14.89
N ARG A 128 -4.76 9.33 15.79
CA ARG A 128 -4.88 10.65 16.41
C ARG A 128 -3.57 11.08 17.07
N ARG A 129 -2.94 10.16 17.82
CA ARG A 129 -1.69 10.42 18.55
C ARG A 129 -0.49 10.57 17.63
N LEU A 130 -0.38 9.75 16.59
CA LEU A 130 0.65 9.90 15.56
C LEU A 130 0.55 11.25 14.84
N VAL A 131 -0.66 11.62 14.40
CA VAL A 131 -0.91 12.88 13.69
C VAL A 131 -0.61 14.10 14.57
N GLN A 132 -1.01 14.08 15.85
CA GLN A 132 -0.68 15.15 16.80
C GLN A 132 0.83 15.38 16.96
N TRP A 133 1.65 14.35 16.73
CA TRP A 133 3.11 14.42 16.82
C TRP A 133 3.76 14.70 15.47
N GLY A 134 2.97 15.06 14.45
CA GLY A 134 3.45 15.45 13.13
C GLY A 134 3.79 14.27 12.23
N ILE A 135 3.30 13.06 12.53
CA ILE A 135 3.49 11.87 11.70
C ILE A 135 2.25 11.72 10.78
N PRO A 136 2.38 11.89 9.45
CA PRO A 136 1.25 11.72 8.56
C PRO A 136 0.84 10.25 8.45
N VAL A 137 -0.46 9.98 8.52
CA VAL A 137 -1.02 8.63 8.49
C VAL A 137 -1.95 8.45 7.29
N MET A 138 -1.69 7.39 6.52
CA MET A 138 -2.62 6.80 5.56
C MET A 138 -3.41 5.71 6.29
N GLY A 139 -4.73 5.86 6.39
CA GLY A 139 -5.59 4.82 6.98
C GLY A 139 -5.88 3.70 5.98
N HIS A 140 -6.38 2.56 6.45
CA HIS A 140 -6.78 1.44 5.59
C HIS A 140 -7.98 0.70 6.20
N VAL A 141 -9.09 0.66 5.47
CA VAL A 141 -10.31 -0.07 5.85
C VAL A 141 -10.82 -0.97 4.71
N GLY A 142 -11.81 -1.81 5.01
CA GLY A 142 -12.28 -2.86 4.10
C GLY A 142 -11.60 -4.17 4.43
N LEU A 143 -11.05 -4.86 3.43
CA LEU A 143 -10.18 -6.00 3.68
C LEU A 143 -8.84 -5.51 4.23
N THR A 144 -8.52 -5.90 5.47
CA THR A 144 -7.24 -5.63 6.13
C THR A 144 -6.44 -6.94 6.19
N PRO A 145 -5.43 -7.13 5.31
CA PRO A 145 -4.62 -8.35 5.27
C PRO A 145 -4.05 -8.81 6.61
N GLN A 146 -3.72 -7.89 7.53
CA GLN A 146 -3.23 -8.23 8.88
C GLN A 146 -4.32 -8.92 9.75
N SER A 147 -5.59 -8.86 9.33
CA SER A 147 -6.72 -9.53 9.97
C SER A 147 -7.14 -10.81 9.25
N VAL A 148 -6.30 -11.37 8.35
CA VAL A 148 -6.65 -12.52 7.48
C VAL A 148 -7.24 -13.72 8.23
N ASN A 149 -6.74 -14.03 9.43
CA ASN A 149 -7.23 -15.14 10.26
C ASN A 149 -8.62 -14.85 10.85
N GLN A 150 -8.91 -13.60 11.23
CA GLN A 150 -10.23 -13.18 11.70
C GLN A 150 -11.24 -13.15 10.56
N LEU A 151 -10.80 -12.73 9.36
CA LEU A 151 -11.64 -12.60 8.17
C LEU A 151 -11.86 -13.93 7.42
N GLY A 152 -11.11 -14.98 7.78
CA GLY A 152 -11.17 -16.29 7.11
C GLY A 152 -10.64 -16.26 5.67
N GLY A 153 -9.60 -15.45 5.43
CA GLY A 153 -8.94 -15.27 4.14
C GLY A 153 -9.17 -13.90 3.48
N PHE A 154 -8.61 -13.72 2.28
CA PHE A 154 -8.71 -12.50 1.48
C PHE A 154 -10.06 -12.38 0.75
N ARG A 155 -11.11 -12.07 1.52
CA ARG A 155 -12.50 -12.01 1.01
C ARG A 155 -12.98 -10.57 0.86
N LYS A 156 -13.86 -10.34 -0.12
CA LYS A 156 -14.54 -9.04 -0.29
C LYS A 156 -15.38 -8.70 0.96
N GLN A 157 -15.21 -7.49 1.48
CA GLN A 157 -15.88 -6.95 2.66
C GLN A 157 -17.02 -6.00 2.29
N GLY A 158 -17.91 -5.67 3.23
CA GLY A 158 -18.97 -4.67 2.98
C GLY A 158 -20.09 -5.20 2.10
N LYS A 159 -20.38 -6.51 2.17
CA LYS A 159 -21.41 -7.15 1.34
C LYS A 159 -22.82 -6.93 1.88
N THR A 160 -22.94 -6.75 3.19
CA THR A 160 -24.21 -6.43 3.84
C THR A 160 -24.28 -4.93 4.16
N PRO A 161 -25.49 -4.36 4.32
CA PRO A 161 -25.65 -2.98 4.76
C PRO A 161 -24.90 -2.67 6.06
N GLU A 162 -24.94 -3.58 7.04
CA GLU A 162 -24.31 -3.40 8.35
C GLU A 162 -22.77 -3.36 8.24
N GLU A 163 -22.18 -4.25 7.44
CA GLU A 163 -20.74 -4.21 7.16
C GLU A 163 -20.36 -2.92 6.41
N GLY A 164 -21.20 -2.47 5.47
CA GLY A 164 -20.98 -1.24 4.72
C GLY A 164 -21.02 0.01 5.61
N ASP A 165 -22.01 0.09 6.50
CA ASP A 165 -22.15 1.18 7.47
C ASP A 165 -20.97 1.21 8.45
N ARG A 166 -20.50 0.03 8.90
CA ARG A 166 -19.30 -0.08 9.73
C ARG A 166 -18.07 0.48 9.01
N ILE A 167 -17.79 0.04 7.78
CA ILE A 167 -16.61 0.50 7.02
C ILE A 167 -16.68 2.01 6.76
N LEU A 168 -17.87 2.55 6.47
CA LEU A 168 -18.07 4.00 6.33
C LEU A 168 -17.79 4.75 7.63
N ALA A 169 -18.26 4.24 8.78
CA ALA A 169 -18.00 4.84 10.08
C ALA A 169 -16.51 4.81 10.44
N GLU A 170 -15.83 3.68 10.21
CA GLU A 170 -14.39 3.52 10.41
C GLU A 170 -13.58 4.50 9.54
N ALA A 171 -13.93 4.65 8.27
CA ALA A 171 -13.27 5.59 7.37
C ALA A 171 -13.43 7.05 7.84
N LYS A 172 -14.63 7.42 8.31
CA LYS A 172 -14.89 8.74 8.91
C LYS A 172 -14.13 8.95 10.21
N ALA A 173 -14.01 7.92 11.05
CA ALA A 173 -13.28 8.00 12.30
C ALA A 173 -11.78 8.24 12.05
N LEU A 174 -11.20 7.57 11.06
CA LEU A 174 -9.81 7.81 10.62
C LEU A 174 -9.60 9.23 10.10
N GLU A 175 -10.53 9.75 9.29
CA GLU A 175 -10.49 11.16 8.86
C GLU A 175 -10.53 12.12 10.05
N GLN A 176 -11.46 11.91 11.00
CA GLN A 176 -11.58 12.74 12.20
C GLN A 176 -10.34 12.66 13.10
N ALA A 177 -9.63 11.53 13.11
CA ALA A 177 -8.35 11.38 13.79
C ALA A 177 -7.19 12.08 13.06
N GLY A 178 -7.39 12.54 11.82
CA GLY A 178 -6.43 13.33 11.05
C GLY A 178 -5.63 12.53 10.02
N ALA A 179 -6.07 11.33 9.63
CA ALA A 179 -5.49 10.65 8.48
C ALA A 179 -5.57 11.55 7.23
N PHE A 180 -4.53 11.56 6.40
CA PHE A 180 -4.51 12.42 5.21
C PHE A 180 -5.11 11.76 3.97
N CYS A 181 -5.25 10.43 3.97
CA CYS A 181 -6.01 9.66 3.00
C CYS A 181 -6.36 8.28 3.58
N VAL A 182 -7.26 7.55 2.93
CA VAL A 182 -7.70 6.22 3.37
C VAL A 182 -7.70 5.24 2.19
N VAL A 183 -7.04 4.10 2.36
CA VAL A 183 -7.14 2.95 1.45
C VAL A 183 -8.47 2.23 1.68
N LEU A 184 -9.17 1.95 0.59
CA LEU A 184 -10.39 1.13 0.56
C LEU A 184 -10.07 -0.15 -0.20
N GLU A 185 -9.94 -1.26 0.52
CA GLU A 185 -9.53 -2.54 -0.07
C GLU A 185 -10.68 -3.54 -0.18
N HIS A 186 -10.86 -4.05 -1.40
CA HIS A 186 -11.74 -5.16 -1.73
C HIS A 186 -13.17 -5.02 -1.18
N ILE A 187 -13.82 -3.89 -1.49
CA ILE A 187 -15.22 -3.57 -1.15
C ILE A 187 -16.09 -3.35 -2.40
N PRO A 188 -17.44 -3.37 -2.31
CA PRO A 188 -18.31 -2.99 -3.43
C PRO A 188 -18.06 -1.57 -3.93
N ALA A 189 -18.14 -1.39 -5.25
CA ALA A 189 -17.85 -0.10 -5.90
C ALA A 189 -18.82 1.03 -5.47
N GLU A 190 -20.09 0.71 -5.21
CA GLU A 190 -21.05 1.70 -4.70
C GLU A 190 -20.75 2.10 -3.26
N LEU A 191 -20.30 1.18 -2.41
CA LEU A 191 -19.83 1.51 -1.06
C LEU A 191 -18.61 2.42 -1.12
N ALA A 192 -17.62 2.09 -1.97
CA ALA A 192 -16.44 2.94 -2.18
C ALA A 192 -16.82 4.34 -2.69
N ARG A 193 -17.78 4.44 -3.63
CA ARG A 193 -18.31 5.71 -4.11
C ARG A 193 -18.94 6.52 -2.97
N ASN A 194 -19.73 5.88 -2.11
CA ASN A 194 -20.38 6.53 -0.98
C ASN A 194 -19.37 7.04 0.04
N ILE A 195 -18.37 6.23 0.39
CA ILE A 195 -17.27 6.64 1.28
C ILE A 195 -16.49 7.80 0.68
N THR A 196 -16.13 7.71 -0.61
CA THR A 196 -15.34 8.75 -1.30
C THR A 196 -16.06 10.09 -1.31
N LYS A 197 -17.39 10.10 -1.51
CA LYS A 197 -18.23 11.31 -1.44
C LYS A 197 -18.37 11.85 -0.01
N ALA A 198 -18.35 10.97 0.99
CA ALA A 198 -18.55 11.35 2.38
C ALA A 198 -17.30 11.94 3.04
N LEU A 199 -16.10 11.52 2.60
CA LEU A 199 -14.83 12.01 3.12
C LEU A 199 -14.34 13.26 2.36
N SER A 200 -13.75 14.19 3.10
CA SER A 200 -13.02 15.35 2.57
C SER A 200 -11.58 15.02 2.17
N ILE A 201 -10.99 13.96 2.73
CA ILE A 201 -9.65 13.44 2.38
C ILE A 201 -9.71 12.42 1.23
N PRO A 202 -8.63 12.26 0.44
CA PRO A 202 -8.55 11.28 -0.64
C PRO A 202 -8.81 9.83 -0.21
N THR A 203 -9.54 9.10 -1.05
CA THR A 203 -9.65 7.63 -0.98
C THR A 203 -8.79 6.97 -2.04
N ILE A 204 -8.09 5.90 -1.67
CA ILE A 204 -7.25 5.11 -2.58
C ILE A 204 -7.85 3.71 -2.71
N GLY A 205 -8.35 3.35 -3.89
CA GLY A 205 -9.00 2.07 -4.12
C GLY A 205 -8.02 0.96 -4.50
N ILE A 206 -8.27 -0.25 -4.00
CA ILE A 206 -7.69 -1.50 -4.54
C ILE A 206 -8.78 -2.57 -4.52
N GLY A 207 -9.26 -2.96 -5.70
CA GLY A 207 -10.44 -3.80 -5.80
C GLY A 207 -11.73 -3.14 -5.27
N ALA A 208 -11.78 -1.81 -5.22
CA ALA A 208 -12.91 -0.98 -4.75
C ALA A 208 -13.63 -0.21 -5.87
N GLY A 209 -13.34 -0.53 -7.14
CA GLY A 209 -13.92 0.14 -8.30
C GLY A 209 -13.30 1.52 -8.60
N VAL A 210 -13.87 2.21 -9.59
CA VAL A 210 -13.27 3.41 -10.21
C VAL A 210 -13.63 4.73 -9.50
N HIS A 211 -14.41 4.69 -8.44
CA HIS A 211 -14.97 5.90 -7.80
C HIS A 211 -14.14 6.44 -6.64
N CYS A 212 -12.99 5.84 -6.35
CA CYS A 212 -12.02 6.41 -5.41
C CYS A 212 -11.23 7.54 -6.08
N ASP A 213 -10.64 8.43 -5.28
CA ASP A 213 -9.83 9.56 -5.77
C ASP A 213 -8.47 9.11 -6.37
N GLY A 214 -8.05 7.89 -6.02
CA GLY A 214 -6.86 7.24 -6.56
C GLY A 214 -6.96 5.72 -6.55
N GLN A 215 -5.90 5.07 -7.03
CA GLN A 215 -5.80 3.61 -7.07
C GLN A 215 -4.42 3.14 -6.59
N VAL A 216 -4.39 2.00 -5.91
CA VAL A 216 -3.17 1.28 -5.53
C VAL A 216 -3.17 -0.13 -6.11
N LEU A 217 -2.01 -0.58 -6.58
CA LEU A 217 -1.76 -1.99 -6.91
C LEU A 217 -0.38 -2.42 -6.43
N VAL A 218 -0.25 -3.72 -6.16
CA VAL A 218 1.05 -4.34 -5.91
C VAL A 218 1.83 -4.35 -7.22
N THR A 219 3.04 -3.79 -7.22
CA THR A 219 3.83 -3.62 -8.46
C THR A 219 4.20 -4.95 -9.10
N ALA A 220 4.43 -5.99 -8.31
CA ALA A 220 4.65 -7.34 -8.82
C ALA A 220 3.47 -7.87 -9.64
N ASP A 221 2.23 -7.50 -9.29
CA ASP A 221 1.03 -7.88 -10.03
C ASP A 221 0.93 -7.10 -11.35
N VAL A 222 1.16 -5.79 -11.29
CA VAL A 222 1.18 -4.90 -12.47
C VAL A 222 2.19 -5.37 -13.52
N LEU A 223 3.37 -5.77 -13.08
CA LEU A 223 4.47 -6.24 -13.94
C LEU A 223 4.37 -7.72 -14.34
N GLY A 224 3.38 -8.44 -13.83
CA GLY A 224 3.22 -9.89 -14.06
C GLY A 224 4.41 -10.71 -13.56
N LEU A 225 4.96 -10.32 -12.41
CA LEU A 225 6.00 -11.05 -11.68
C LEU A 225 5.37 -12.10 -10.74
N SER A 226 4.22 -11.79 -10.16
CA SER A 226 3.52 -12.68 -9.23
C SER A 226 3.02 -13.96 -9.92
N ALA A 227 3.20 -15.11 -9.25
CA ALA A 227 2.74 -16.40 -9.77
C ALA A 227 1.21 -16.53 -9.80
N TRP A 228 0.53 -15.85 -8.89
CA TRP A 228 -0.90 -15.73 -8.80
C TRP A 228 -1.29 -14.25 -8.83
N GLN A 229 -2.48 -13.95 -9.36
CA GLN A 229 -2.97 -12.57 -9.52
C GLN A 229 -4.30 -12.42 -8.78
N PRO A 230 -4.48 -11.36 -7.98
CA PRO A 230 -5.77 -11.10 -7.36
C PRO A 230 -6.82 -10.74 -8.43
N PRO A 231 -8.11 -11.04 -8.19
CA PRO A 231 -9.16 -10.94 -9.21
C PRO A 231 -9.42 -9.52 -9.71
N PHE A 232 -8.88 -8.50 -9.04
CA PHE A 232 -9.01 -7.09 -9.39
C PHE A 232 -7.73 -6.49 -10.00
N ALA A 233 -6.59 -7.20 -9.98
CA ALA A 233 -5.36 -6.69 -10.58
C ALA A 233 -5.40 -6.86 -12.10
N LYS A 234 -5.00 -5.79 -12.80
CA LYS A 234 -4.73 -5.84 -14.23
C LYS A 234 -3.23 -6.04 -14.42
N VAL A 235 -2.87 -7.07 -15.17
CA VAL A 235 -1.49 -7.35 -15.57
C VAL A 235 -1.16 -6.53 -16.83
N TYR A 236 -0.08 -5.74 -16.79
CA TYR A 236 0.36 -4.88 -17.89
C TYR A 236 1.57 -5.44 -18.65
N ALA A 237 2.35 -6.32 -18.02
CA ALA A 237 3.47 -7.04 -18.62
C ALA A 237 3.55 -8.46 -18.06
N ASN A 238 4.28 -9.36 -18.74
CA ASN A 238 4.57 -10.70 -18.21
C ASN A 238 6.09 -10.86 -18.01
N LEU A 239 6.63 -10.10 -17.06
CA LEU A 239 8.07 -10.10 -16.81
C LEU A 239 8.56 -11.43 -16.23
N ARG A 240 7.70 -12.20 -15.54
CA ARG A 240 8.07 -13.53 -15.05
C ARG A 240 8.45 -14.46 -16.20
N GLN A 241 7.61 -14.52 -17.24
CA GLN A 241 7.88 -15.36 -18.40
C GLN A 241 9.16 -14.92 -19.10
N GLN A 242 9.31 -13.61 -19.38
CA GLN A 242 10.50 -13.07 -20.04
C GLN A 242 11.79 -13.34 -19.25
N ALA A 243 11.74 -13.23 -17.92
CA ALA A 243 12.89 -13.53 -17.06
C ALA A 243 13.28 -15.01 -17.09
N VAL A 244 12.29 -15.92 -17.08
CA VAL A 244 12.54 -17.36 -17.19
C VAL A 244 13.15 -17.71 -18.56
N GLU A 245 12.58 -17.19 -19.64
CA GLU A 245 13.08 -17.42 -21.01
C GLU A 245 14.53 -16.92 -21.17
N ALA A 246 14.83 -15.71 -20.70
CA ALA A 246 16.18 -15.15 -20.75
C ALA A 246 17.18 -15.97 -19.92
N ALA A 247 16.80 -16.41 -18.72
CA ALA A 247 17.65 -17.25 -17.88
C ALA A 247 17.88 -18.64 -18.51
N GLN A 248 16.85 -19.23 -19.12
CA GLN A 248 16.94 -20.49 -19.85
C GLN A 248 17.92 -20.37 -21.03
N GLN A 249 17.78 -19.33 -21.85
CA GLN A 249 18.67 -19.06 -22.97
C GLN A 249 20.13 -18.94 -22.52
N PHE A 250 20.40 -18.15 -21.47
CA PHE A 250 21.76 -18.05 -20.92
C PHE A 250 22.31 -19.42 -20.49
N CYS A 251 21.49 -20.24 -19.81
CA CYS A 251 21.92 -21.59 -19.42
C CYS A 251 22.20 -22.50 -20.62
N GLU A 252 21.43 -22.39 -21.69
CA GLU A 252 21.61 -23.16 -22.93
C GLU A 252 22.87 -22.73 -23.70
N GLU A 253 23.13 -21.42 -23.79
CA GLU A 253 24.33 -20.88 -24.43
C GLU A 253 25.61 -21.30 -23.68
N VAL A 254 25.59 -21.32 -22.34
CA VAL A 254 26.71 -21.84 -21.54
C VAL A 254 26.91 -23.34 -21.77
N ARG A 255 25.83 -24.14 -21.76
CA ARG A 255 25.92 -25.60 -21.94
C ARG A 255 26.37 -26.00 -23.35
N SER A 256 25.99 -25.22 -24.36
CA SER A 256 26.36 -25.46 -25.76
C SER A 256 27.73 -24.89 -26.14
N GLY A 257 28.39 -24.16 -25.22
CA GLY A 257 29.68 -23.51 -25.49
C GLY A 257 29.57 -22.29 -26.40
N GLN A 258 28.37 -21.72 -26.56
CA GLN A 258 28.14 -20.47 -27.29
C GLN A 258 28.46 -19.24 -26.44
N TYR A 259 28.49 -19.38 -25.11
CA TYR A 259 28.85 -18.32 -24.17
C TYR A 259 29.89 -18.77 -23.12
N PRO A 260 30.90 -17.94 -22.81
CA PRO A 260 31.26 -16.71 -23.53
C PRO A 260 31.87 -17.04 -24.91
N ALA A 261 31.65 -16.17 -25.89
CA ALA A 261 32.26 -16.26 -27.23
C ALA A 261 33.70 -15.73 -27.26
#